data_AF-A0A2V8VGY7-F1
#
_entry.id   AF-A0A2V8VGY7-F1
#
_cell.length_a   1.000
_cell.length_b   1.000
_cell.length_c   1.000
_cell.angle_alpha   90.00
_cell.angle_beta   90.00
_cell.angle_gamma   90.00
#
_symmetry.space_group_name_H-M   'P 1'
#
loop_
_entity.id
_entity.type
_entity.pdbx_description
1 polymer ?
#
loop_
_entity_poly.entity_id
_entity_poly.type
_entity_poly.pdbx_seq_one_letter_code
_entity_poly.pdbx_strand_id
1 'polypeptide(L)'
;MGPPRRTRRNLWPYVRITLHDVGPGLYQWEPGMIASAHADGSNLTKDHPARGGETVVLWGTGLGETEPAVVVGQINMVAAQMLRLSDLRIVVEGKTLDRATIDYAGVTPGSPGLDQVNVRLPKQVTANPEIRLTIGDQSSPANMKLPLR
;
A
#
# COMPACT_ATOMS: atom_id res chain seq x y z
N MET A 1 -57.58 7.99 29.61
CA MET A 1 -56.22 8.21 30.15
C MET A 1 -55.32 7.14 29.54
N GLY A 2 -54.58 7.47 28.47
CA GLY A 2 -53.76 6.49 27.73
C GLY A 2 -52.35 6.34 28.33
N PRO A 3 -51.72 5.16 28.25
CA PRO A 3 -50.42 4.92 28.88
C PRO A 3 -49.31 5.79 28.26
N PRO A 4 -48.31 6.22 29.05
CA PRO A 4 -47.24 7.09 28.57
C PRO A 4 -46.37 6.38 27.52
N ARG A 5 -46.18 7.03 26.36
CA ARG A 5 -45.24 6.58 25.32
C ARG A 5 -43.81 6.66 25.87
N ARG A 6 -43.17 5.51 26.11
CA ARG A 6 -41.73 5.43 26.38
C ARG A 6 -40.96 5.93 25.14
N THR A 7 -40.42 7.14 25.20
CA THR A 7 -39.37 7.59 24.28
C THR A 7 -38.13 6.74 24.54
N ARG A 8 -37.83 5.82 23.62
CA ARG A 8 -36.56 5.07 23.66
C ARG A 8 -35.43 6.07 23.42
N ARG A 9 -34.74 6.48 24.49
CA ARG A 9 -33.46 7.21 24.41
C ARG A 9 -32.48 6.32 23.64
N ASN A 10 -31.97 6.79 22.51
CA ASN A 10 -30.91 6.09 21.79
C ASN A 10 -29.63 6.14 22.66
N LEU A 11 -29.30 5.01 23.30
CA LEU A 11 -28.13 4.87 24.16
C LEU A 11 -26.88 4.42 23.40
N TRP A 12 -26.91 4.42 22.07
CA TRP A 12 -25.75 4.06 21.27
C TRP A 12 -24.70 5.16 21.34
N PRO A 13 -23.44 4.83 21.63
CA PRO A 13 -22.37 5.81 21.61
C PRO A 13 -22.21 6.34 20.19
N TYR A 14 -22.10 7.66 20.03
CA TYR A 14 -21.65 8.25 18.78
C TYR A 14 -20.16 7.96 18.61
N VAL A 15 -19.81 7.31 17.50
CA VAL A 15 -18.42 7.10 17.10
C VAL A 15 -18.11 8.07 15.98
N ARG A 16 -17.09 8.91 16.17
CA ARG A 16 -16.56 9.75 15.09
C ARG A 16 -15.59 8.90 14.27
N ILE A 17 -15.90 8.72 12.99
CA ILE A 17 -15.01 8.06 12.03
C ILE A 17 -14.44 9.15 11.13
N THR A 18 -13.12 9.29 11.14
CA THR A 18 -12.41 10.14 10.18
C THR A 18 -12.18 9.32 8.93
N LEU A 19 -12.58 9.86 7.77
CA LEU A 19 -12.25 9.28 6.48
C LEU A 19 -10.98 9.98 5.97
N HIS A 20 -9.94 9.19 5.70
CA HIS A 20 -8.71 9.66 5.09
C HIS A 20 -8.78 9.48 3.56
N ASP A 21 -8.15 10.39 2.82
CA ASP A 21 -8.02 10.35 1.36
C ASP A 21 -7.02 9.27 0.88
N VAL A 22 -6.12 8.86 1.77
CA VAL A 22 -5.15 7.79 1.59
C VAL A 22 -5.23 6.79 2.75
N GLY A 23 -4.84 5.55 2.50
CA GLY A 23 -4.84 4.49 3.50
C GLY A 23 -3.98 3.33 3.00
N PRO A 24 -2.66 3.52 2.91
CA PRO A 24 -1.80 2.58 2.21
C PRO A 24 -1.86 1.20 2.87
N GLY A 25 -2.00 0.16 2.06
CA GLY A 25 -1.94 -1.23 2.49
C GLY A 25 -1.08 -2.04 1.52
N LEU A 26 -0.38 -3.05 2.05
CA LEU A 26 0.37 -4.01 1.24
C LEU A 26 -0.39 -5.34 1.23
N TYR A 27 -0.56 -5.92 0.05
CA TYR A 27 -1.15 -7.25 -0.07
C TYR A 27 -0.16 -8.31 0.39
N GLN A 28 -0.70 -9.42 0.89
CA GLN A 28 0.10 -10.56 1.35
C GLN A 28 -0.03 -11.71 0.36
N TRP A 29 1.10 -12.34 0.01
CA TRP A 29 1.11 -13.59 -0.76
C TRP A 29 1.07 -14.80 0.18
N GLU A 30 1.92 -14.76 1.21
CA GLU A 30 1.89 -15.64 2.38
C GLU A 30 1.67 -14.78 3.63
N PRO A 31 1.18 -15.34 4.75
CA PRO A 31 1.04 -14.57 5.99
C PRO A 31 2.33 -13.83 6.38
N GLY A 32 2.25 -12.50 6.43
CA GLY A 32 3.37 -11.62 6.76
C GLY A 32 4.38 -11.37 5.63
N MET A 33 4.19 -11.93 4.43
CA MET A 33 5.04 -11.72 3.27
C MET A 33 4.32 -10.92 2.19
N ILE A 34 4.96 -9.85 1.72
CA ILE A 34 4.39 -8.93 0.74
C ILE A 34 4.23 -9.65 -0.61
N ALA A 35 3.06 -9.51 -1.22
CA ALA A 35 2.87 -9.85 -2.63
C ALA A 35 3.75 -8.94 -3.48
N SER A 36 4.77 -9.51 -4.10
CA SER A 36 5.83 -8.75 -4.75
C SER A 36 6.49 -9.53 -5.88
N ALA A 37 7.15 -8.82 -6.78
CA ALA A 37 7.77 -9.38 -7.97
C ALA A 37 9.12 -8.73 -8.27
N HIS A 38 9.97 -9.46 -8.99
CA HIS A 38 11.11 -8.89 -9.70
C HIS A 38 10.61 -7.96 -10.82
N ALA A 39 11.50 -7.13 -11.37
CA ALA A 39 11.18 -6.21 -12.46
C ALA A 39 10.72 -6.92 -13.75
N ASP A 40 11.04 -8.21 -13.92
CA ASP A 40 10.59 -9.05 -15.04
C ASP A 40 9.19 -9.65 -14.83
N GLY A 41 8.56 -9.38 -13.68
CA GLY A 41 7.22 -9.86 -13.32
C GLY A 41 7.20 -11.23 -12.65
N SER A 42 8.34 -11.91 -12.48
CA SER A 42 8.40 -13.15 -11.71
C SER A 42 8.23 -12.89 -10.22
N ASN A 43 7.51 -13.75 -9.51
CA ASN A 43 7.17 -13.55 -8.11
C ASN A 43 8.40 -13.64 -7.19
N LEU A 44 8.48 -12.74 -6.22
CA LEU A 44 9.40 -12.85 -5.11
C LEU A 44 8.88 -13.88 -4.12
N THR A 45 9.70 -14.88 -3.83
CA THR A 45 9.40 -15.97 -2.90
C THR A 45 10.63 -16.29 -2.06
N LYS A 46 10.51 -17.24 -1.12
CA LYS A 46 11.67 -17.71 -0.34
C LYS A 46 12.74 -18.37 -1.22
N ASP A 47 12.32 -19.07 -2.28
CA ASP A 47 13.21 -19.77 -3.20
C ASP A 47 13.75 -18.84 -4.31
N HIS A 48 13.00 -17.79 -4.63
CA HIS A 48 13.37 -16.73 -5.56
C HIS A 48 13.29 -15.36 -4.85
N PRO A 49 14.20 -15.06 -3.91
CA PRO A 49 14.16 -13.82 -3.15
C PRO A 49 14.77 -12.66 -3.95
N ALA A 50 14.42 -11.45 -3.54
CA ALA A 50 15.08 -10.26 -4.03
C ALA A 50 16.53 -10.18 -3.54
N ARG A 51 17.33 -9.34 -4.20
CA ARG A 51 18.70 -8.99 -3.88
C ARG A 51 18.80 -7.48 -3.66
N GLY A 52 19.71 -7.09 -2.77
CA GLY A 52 20.03 -5.67 -2.59
C GLY A 52 20.44 -5.01 -3.92
N GLY A 53 19.90 -3.82 -4.18
CA GLY A 53 20.22 -3.03 -5.38
C GLY A 53 19.33 -3.25 -6.61
N GLU A 54 18.45 -4.26 -6.63
CA GLU A 54 17.50 -4.44 -7.75
C GLU A 54 16.21 -3.61 -7.58
N THR A 55 15.47 -3.44 -8.66
CA THR A 55 14.09 -2.91 -8.63
C THR A 55 13.11 -4.04 -8.34
N VAL A 56 12.25 -3.84 -7.35
CA VAL A 56 11.14 -4.74 -7.03
C VAL A 56 9.81 -4.03 -7.22
N VAL A 57 8.76 -4.82 -7.48
CA VAL A 57 7.38 -4.36 -7.52
C VAL A 57 6.67 -4.83 -6.25
N LEU A 58 6.09 -3.89 -5.51
CA LEU A 58 5.28 -4.16 -4.32
C LEU A 58 3.81 -3.93 -4.66
N TRP A 59 2.96 -4.92 -4.40
CA TRP A 59 1.52 -4.79 -4.64
C TRP A 59 0.78 -4.37 -3.38
N GLY A 60 -0.19 -3.47 -3.56
CA GLY A 60 -0.92 -2.88 -2.46
C GLY A 60 -2.20 -2.20 -2.90
N THR A 61 -2.68 -1.32 -2.02
CA THR A 61 -3.89 -0.52 -2.25
C THR A 61 -3.85 0.76 -1.41
N GLY A 62 -4.76 1.69 -1.69
CA GLY A 62 -4.99 2.87 -0.87
C GLY A 62 -3.91 3.95 -1.04
N LEU A 63 -3.27 4.02 -2.21
CA LEU A 63 -2.31 5.09 -2.53
C LEU A 63 -2.97 6.46 -2.72
N GLY A 64 -4.29 6.50 -2.94
CA GLY A 64 -5.08 7.72 -3.08
C GLY A 64 -5.42 8.05 -4.54
N GLU A 65 -5.69 9.33 -4.79
CA GLU A 65 -6.03 9.85 -6.11
C GLU A 65 -4.88 9.70 -7.11
N THR A 66 -5.23 9.56 -8.38
CA THR A 66 -4.29 9.27 -9.48
C THR A 66 -4.52 10.17 -10.69
N GLU A 67 -3.50 10.26 -11.55
CA GLU A 67 -3.58 10.85 -12.89
C GLU A 67 -3.12 9.82 -13.93
N PRO A 68 -3.97 9.45 -14.92
CA PRO A 68 -5.37 9.86 -15.06
C PRO A 68 -6.27 9.34 -13.94
N ALA A 69 -7.34 10.08 -13.65
CA ALA A 69 -8.27 9.71 -12.57
C ALA A 69 -8.92 8.33 -12.82
N VAL A 70 -8.91 7.48 -11.78
CA VAL A 70 -9.63 6.20 -11.79
C VAL A 70 -11.13 6.45 -11.74
N VAL A 71 -11.84 6.01 -12.77
CA VAL A 71 -13.30 6.10 -12.83
C VAL A 71 -13.92 4.86 -12.19
N VAL A 72 -14.85 5.07 -11.26
CA VAL A 72 -15.56 3.99 -10.58
C VAL A 72 -16.31 3.12 -11.60
N GLY A 73 -16.16 1.80 -11.46
CA GLY A 73 -16.82 0.82 -12.33
C GLY A 73 -16.13 0.60 -13.68
N GLN A 74 -14.98 1.25 -13.93
CA GLN A 74 -14.18 1.05 -15.14
C GLN A 74 -12.84 0.38 -14.82
N ILE A 75 -12.36 -0.42 -15.77
CA ILE A 75 -11.00 -0.98 -15.70
C ILE A 75 -10.07 0.01 -16.38
N ASN A 76 -9.12 0.56 -15.63
CA ASN A 76 -8.08 1.39 -16.21
C ASN A 76 -7.09 0.52 -16.96
N MET A 77 -7.00 0.70 -18.27
CA MET A 77 -6.07 -0.05 -19.13
C MET A 77 -4.69 0.61 -19.25
N VAL A 78 -4.50 1.77 -18.63
CA VAL A 78 -3.24 2.53 -18.62
C VAL A 78 -2.75 2.72 -17.19
N ALA A 79 -1.44 2.96 -17.04
CA ALA A 79 -0.86 3.29 -15.74
C ALA A 79 -1.39 4.66 -15.29
N ALA A 80 -1.72 4.76 -14.01
CA ALA A 80 -2.20 6.00 -13.40
C ALA A 80 -1.43 6.25 -12.11
N GLN A 81 -0.54 7.26 -12.15
CA GLN A 81 0.37 7.56 -11.06
C GLN A 81 -0.38 8.28 -9.94
N MET A 82 -0.06 7.98 -8.68
CA MET A 82 -0.66 8.70 -7.54
C MET A 82 -0.27 10.18 -7.56
N LEU A 83 -1.23 11.07 -7.29
CA LEU A 83 -1.01 12.52 -7.30
C LEU A 83 -0.06 12.97 -6.18
N ARG A 84 -0.20 12.38 -4.99
CA ARG A 84 0.57 12.74 -3.78
C ARG A 84 1.92 12.02 -3.66
N LEU A 85 2.58 11.78 -4.79
CA LEU A 85 3.81 10.99 -4.83
C LEU A 85 4.96 11.64 -4.04
N SER A 86 4.96 12.95 -3.81
CA SER A 86 5.90 13.64 -2.92
C SER A 86 5.77 13.23 -1.46
N ASP A 87 4.59 12.77 -1.06
CA ASP A 87 4.26 12.44 0.33
C ASP A 87 4.49 10.96 0.63
N LEU A 88 4.65 10.13 -0.42
CA LEU A 88 4.98 8.73 -0.31
C LEU A 88 6.42 8.55 0.17
N ARG A 89 6.56 7.78 1.25
CA ARG A 89 7.84 7.32 1.77
C ARG A 89 7.78 5.81 1.95
N ILE A 90 8.81 5.12 1.48
CA ILE A 90 9.02 3.70 1.70
C ILE A 90 10.01 3.57 2.84
N VAL A 91 9.60 2.89 3.90
CA VAL A 91 10.43 2.65 5.09
C VAL A 91 10.87 1.20 5.06
N VAL A 92 12.18 0.98 5.07
CA VAL A 92 12.84 -0.32 5.10
C VAL A 92 13.62 -0.41 6.40
N GLU A 93 13.23 -1.35 7.28
CA GLU A 93 13.84 -1.51 8.61
C GLU A 93 13.89 -0.21 9.43
N GLY A 94 12.81 0.57 9.39
CA GLY A 94 12.72 1.86 10.10
C GLY A 94 13.48 3.01 9.43
N LYS A 95 14.20 2.77 8.32
CA LYS A 95 14.88 3.81 7.55
C LYS A 95 14.07 4.20 6.32
N THR A 96 13.83 5.49 6.14
CA THR A 96 13.16 5.99 4.94
C THR A 96 14.14 5.95 3.76
N LEU A 97 13.71 5.36 2.65
CA LEU A 97 14.47 5.38 1.40
C LEU A 97 14.45 6.78 0.77
N ASP A 98 15.48 7.07 -0.03
CA ASP A 98 15.49 8.27 -0.86
C ASP A 98 14.32 8.22 -1.85
N ARG A 99 13.59 9.33 -2.01
CA ARG A 99 12.47 9.45 -2.94
C ARG A 99 12.85 9.09 -4.38
N ALA A 100 14.11 9.32 -4.76
CA ALA A 100 14.64 8.96 -6.07
C ALA A 100 14.69 7.45 -6.33
N THR A 101 14.55 6.59 -5.32
CA THR A 101 14.46 5.12 -5.52
C THR A 101 13.08 4.65 -5.91
N ILE A 102 12.05 5.49 -5.82
CA ILE A 102 10.68 5.16 -6.19
C ILE A 102 10.49 5.52 -7.67
N ASP A 103 10.57 4.50 -8.51
CA ASP A 103 10.47 4.63 -9.96
C ASP A 103 8.99 4.81 -10.40
N TYR A 104 8.06 4.22 -9.66
CA TYR A 104 6.62 4.37 -9.89
C TYR A 104 5.82 4.09 -8.61
N ALA A 105 4.70 4.78 -8.43
CA ALA A 105 3.64 4.35 -7.52
C ALA A 105 2.27 4.78 -8.06
N GLY A 106 1.33 3.86 -8.11
CA GLY A 106 -0.01 4.11 -8.67
C GLY A 106 -0.72 2.84 -9.08
N VAL A 107 -1.79 2.98 -9.84
CA VAL A 107 -2.67 1.88 -10.23
C VAL A 107 -1.99 0.98 -11.26
N THR A 108 -2.24 -0.31 -11.12
CA THR A 108 -1.76 -1.35 -12.03
C THR A 108 -2.69 -1.44 -13.24
N PRO A 109 -2.20 -1.26 -14.48
CA PRO A 109 -3.02 -1.39 -15.67
C PRO A 109 -3.75 -2.74 -15.72
N GLY A 110 -5.04 -2.71 -16.07
CA GLY A 110 -5.88 -3.89 -16.22
C GLY A 110 -6.31 -4.57 -14.92
N SER A 111 -5.90 -4.06 -13.76
CA SER A 111 -6.13 -4.71 -12.45
C SER A 111 -6.85 -3.77 -11.48
N PRO A 112 -8.19 -3.73 -11.47
CA PRO A 112 -8.95 -2.85 -10.59
C PRO A 112 -8.66 -3.10 -9.11
N GLY A 113 -8.43 -2.03 -8.34
CA GLY A 113 -8.13 -2.10 -6.91
C GLY A 113 -6.70 -2.52 -6.56
N LEU A 114 -5.86 -2.83 -7.57
CA LEU A 114 -4.47 -3.19 -7.39
C LEU A 114 -3.56 -1.99 -7.68
N ASP A 115 -2.93 -1.47 -6.63
CA ASP A 115 -1.86 -0.50 -6.74
C ASP A 115 -0.50 -1.21 -6.75
N GLN A 116 0.50 -0.54 -7.31
CA GLN A 116 1.88 -1.01 -7.36
C GLN A 116 2.86 0.09 -7.00
N VAL A 117 3.97 -0.32 -6.40
CA VAL A 117 5.12 0.54 -6.13
C VAL A 117 6.37 -0.13 -6.68
N ASN A 118 7.02 0.51 -7.63
CA ASN A 118 8.29 0.06 -8.18
C ASN A 118 9.40 0.79 -7.43
N VAL A 119 10.25 0.06 -6.72
CA VAL A 119 11.26 0.63 -5.86
C VAL A 119 12.61 -0.06 -6.02
N ARG A 120 13.66 0.75 -6.14
CA ARG A 120 15.05 0.30 -6.09
C ARG A 120 15.47 0.07 -4.64
N LEU A 121 15.88 -1.16 -4.34
CA LEU A 121 16.33 -1.53 -3.01
C LEU A 121 17.74 -0.98 -2.72
N PRO A 122 18.07 -0.66 -1.46
CA PRO A 122 19.46 -0.42 -1.06
C PRO A 122 20.35 -1.62 -1.40
N LYS A 123 21.61 -1.37 -1.75
CA LYS A 123 22.59 -2.45 -1.99
C LYS A 123 22.84 -3.30 -0.75
N GLN A 124 22.78 -2.69 0.42
CA GLN A 124 22.93 -3.34 1.72
C GLN A 124 21.62 -3.23 2.49
N VAL A 125 20.95 -4.36 2.64
CA VAL A 125 19.69 -4.50 3.37
C VAL A 125 19.70 -5.89 4.01
N THR A 126 19.13 -6.02 5.21
CA THR A 126 19.11 -7.33 5.88
C THR A 126 18.13 -8.29 5.17
N ALA A 127 18.31 -9.58 5.41
CA ALA A 127 17.41 -10.58 4.88
C ALA A 127 15.98 -10.41 5.42
N ASN A 128 15.00 -10.48 4.52
CA ASN A 128 13.59 -10.31 4.80
C ASN A 128 13.22 -9.05 5.61
N PRO A 129 13.56 -7.85 5.11
CA PRO A 129 13.35 -6.61 5.83
C PRO A 129 11.85 -6.33 5.96
N GLU A 130 11.46 -5.69 7.07
CA GLU A 130 10.13 -5.09 7.15
C GLU A 130 10.04 -3.91 6.18
N ILE A 131 8.96 -3.85 5.40
CA ILE A 131 8.63 -2.73 4.53
C ILE A 131 7.33 -2.10 5.01
N ARG A 132 7.31 -0.78 5.04
CA ARG A 132 6.12 0.01 5.34
C ARG A 132 5.99 1.15 4.35
N LEU A 133 4.78 1.33 3.84
CA LEU A 133 4.41 2.51 3.06
C LEU A 133 3.85 3.55 4.01
N THR A 134 4.30 4.79 3.89
CA THR A 134 3.72 5.93 4.59
C THR A 134 3.39 7.02 3.58
N ILE A 135 2.21 7.62 3.72
CA ILE A 135 1.75 8.72 2.86
C ILE A 135 1.21 9.80 3.79
N GLY A 136 1.93 10.92 3.90
CA GLY A 136 1.62 11.94 4.91
C GLY A 136 1.73 11.36 6.33
N ASP A 137 0.62 11.36 7.07
CA ASP A 137 0.49 10.82 8.42
C ASP A 137 -0.06 9.37 8.47
N GLN A 138 -0.46 8.82 7.33
CA GLN A 138 -0.99 7.46 7.24
C GLN A 138 0.12 6.45 6.97
N SER A 139 -0.01 5.26 7.56
CA SER A 139 0.95 4.16 7.42
C SER A 139 0.25 2.86 7.09
N SER A 140 0.89 2.03 6.28
CA SER A 140 0.50 0.64 6.12
C SER A 140 0.66 -0.14 7.41
N PRO A 141 -0.07 -1.26 7.57
CA PRO A 141 0.12 -2.17 8.69
C PRO A 141 1.58 -2.57 8.88
N ALA A 142 1.94 -2.84 10.14
CA ALA A 142 3.28 -3.29 10.52
C ALA A 142 3.53 -4.76 10.17
N ASN A 143 4.79 -5.18 10.31
CA ASN A 143 5.21 -6.59 10.26
C ASN A 143 5.06 -7.27 8.89
N MET A 144 5.04 -6.48 7.82
CA MET A 144 5.07 -6.98 6.44
C MET A 144 6.51 -7.08 5.94
N LYS A 145 6.93 -8.27 5.52
CA LYS A 145 8.30 -8.55 5.07
C LYS A 145 8.39 -8.77 3.58
N LEU A 146 9.48 -8.30 2.99
CA LEU A 146 9.84 -8.57 1.59
C LEU A 146 10.70 -9.84 1.52
N PRO A 147 10.41 -10.85 0.67
CA PRO A 147 11.35 -11.94 0.44
C PRO A 147 12.67 -11.39 -0.13
N LEU A 148 13.75 -11.41 0.67
CA LEU A 148 15.05 -10.84 0.31
C LEU A 148 16.20 -11.60 0.98
N ARG A 149 17.32 -11.77 0.26
CA ARG A 149 18.53 -12.40 0.77
C ARG A 149 19.81 -11.60 0.48
#